data_AF-A0A6P0XKR7-F1
#
_entry.id   AF-A0A6P0XKR7-F1
#
_cell.length_a   1.000
_cell.length_b   1.000
_cell.length_c   1.000
_cell.angle_alpha   90.00
_cell.angle_beta   90.00
_cell.angle_gamma   90.00
#
_symmetry.space_group_name_H-M   'P 1'
#
loop_
_entity.id
_entity.type
_entity.pdbx_description
1 polymer ?
#
loop_
_entity_poly.entity_id
_entity_poly.type
_entity_poly.pdbx_seq_one_letter_code
_entity_poly.pdbx_strand_id
1 'polypeptide(L)'
;YRVKLATLRYQYAIWSLIGPKSQNLIAQLGVTQIPQAKHSHITANIDQFSIRLAADNSLNLPGYTLIVPQTEAATLWSKIIEQGVVPLGENVWEQLRIHQGRPAPSKELTEDYNPLEAGLWQKVSFDKGCYIGQETIARLNTYKGVKQRLWGVKLTALVAPGTPVTLNDSKVGALTSCIATPAGNLGLAYIRTKVGGEGLKVEIGQAEGEIIAPSFLNHEYVN
;
A
#
# COMPACT_ATOMS: atom_id res chain seq x y z
N TYR A 1 -14.62 -13.92 -26.90
CA TYR A 1 -13.26 -13.41 -27.21
C TYR A 1 -12.24 -14.45 -26.76
N ARG A 2 -11.24 -14.78 -27.59
CA ARG A 2 -10.08 -15.57 -27.15
C ARG A 2 -9.05 -14.61 -26.57
N VAL A 3 -8.71 -14.78 -25.30
CA VAL A 3 -7.70 -13.96 -24.61
C VAL A 3 -6.40 -14.76 -24.55
N LYS A 4 -5.26 -14.09 -24.74
CA LYS A 4 -3.93 -14.68 -24.54
C LYS A 4 -3.29 -14.02 -23.32
N LEU A 5 -2.80 -14.83 -22.40
CA LEU A 5 -2.02 -14.40 -21.25
C LEU A 5 -0.54 -14.70 -21.50
N ALA A 6 0.34 -13.79 -21.10
CA ALA A 6 1.79 -13.95 -21.21
C ALA A 6 2.48 -13.26 -20.03
N THR A 7 3.56 -13.87 -19.55
CA THR A 7 4.40 -13.29 -18.49
C THR A 7 5.45 -12.38 -19.11
N LEU A 8 5.45 -11.11 -18.71
CA LEU A 8 6.41 -10.10 -19.19
C LEU A 8 7.42 -9.66 -18.11
N ARG A 9 7.48 -10.38 -16.98
CA ARG A 9 8.26 -10.02 -15.77
C ARG A 9 9.72 -9.66 -16.05
N TYR A 10 10.38 -10.35 -16.99
CA TYR A 10 11.79 -10.14 -17.32
C TYR A 10 12.01 -9.21 -18.52
N GLN A 11 10.93 -8.72 -19.14
CA GLN A 11 11.01 -7.80 -20.27
C GLN A 11 10.94 -6.34 -19.83
N TYR A 12 10.49 -6.08 -18.60
CA TYR A 12 10.33 -4.73 -18.07
C TYR A 12 10.81 -4.62 -16.63
N ALA A 13 11.47 -3.51 -16.33
CA ALA A 13 11.64 -3.01 -14.98
C ALA A 13 10.47 -2.11 -14.60
N ILE A 14 10.06 -2.13 -13.33
CA ILE A 14 9.03 -1.26 -12.78
C ILE A 14 9.62 -0.49 -11.60
N TRP A 15 9.55 0.83 -11.65
CA TRP A 15 10.06 1.70 -10.59
C TRP A 15 9.01 2.70 -10.13
N SER A 16 9.01 3.00 -8.84
CA SER A 16 8.27 4.10 -8.26
C SER A 16 9.21 5.28 -8.04
N LEU A 17 8.95 6.39 -8.74
CA LEU A 17 9.63 7.66 -8.54
C LEU A 17 8.78 8.50 -7.58
N ILE A 18 9.31 8.81 -6.40
CA ILE A 18 8.56 9.46 -5.32
C ILE A 18 9.25 10.77 -4.93
N GLY A 19 8.47 11.84 -4.79
CA GLY A 19 8.92 13.12 -4.28
C GLY A 19 8.36 14.31 -5.09
N PRO A 20 8.34 15.51 -4.50
CA PRO A 20 7.75 16.71 -5.13
C PRO A 20 8.48 17.17 -6.39
N LYS A 21 9.74 16.76 -6.59
CA LYS A 21 10.54 17.08 -7.78
C LYS A 21 10.36 16.08 -8.94
N SER A 22 9.56 15.03 -8.74
CA SER A 22 9.41 13.93 -9.71
C SER A 22 8.92 14.39 -11.09
N GLN A 23 7.97 15.32 -11.14
CA GLN A 23 7.46 15.88 -12.40
C GLN A 23 8.55 16.63 -13.17
N ASN A 24 9.33 17.47 -12.47
CA ASN A 24 10.43 18.21 -13.09
C ASN A 24 11.51 17.28 -13.64
N LEU A 25 11.84 16.21 -12.91
CA LEU A 25 12.77 15.19 -13.38
C LEU A 25 12.28 14.52 -14.66
N ILE A 26 11.00 14.12 -14.71
CA ILE A 26 10.42 13.50 -15.90
C ILE A 26 10.46 14.46 -17.10
N ALA A 27 10.22 15.75 -16.89
CA ALA A 27 10.36 16.77 -17.93
C ALA A 27 11.82 16.90 -18.42
N GLN A 28 12.80 16.86 -17.51
CA GLN A 28 14.23 16.87 -17.85
C GLN A 28 14.68 15.63 -18.64
N LEU A 29 13.98 14.50 -18.47
CA LEU A 29 14.18 13.30 -19.29
C LEU A 29 13.57 13.41 -20.70
N GLY A 30 12.94 14.55 -21.04
CA GLY A 30 12.39 14.83 -22.37
C GLY A 30 10.91 14.50 -22.52
N VAL A 31 10.21 14.12 -21.45
CA VAL A 31 8.77 13.83 -21.50
C VAL A 31 7.95 15.10 -21.37
N THR A 32 7.23 15.46 -22.43
CA THR A 32 6.47 16.74 -22.49
C THR A 32 5.03 16.62 -22.00
N GLN A 33 4.34 15.49 -22.28
CA GLN A 33 2.93 15.28 -21.94
C GLN A 33 2.75 14.49 -20.65
N ILE A 34 3.26 14.99 -19.53
CA ILE A 34 3.23 14.26 -18.25
C ILE A 34 1.78 14.12 -17.73
N PRO A 35 1.30 12.89 -17.43
CA PRO A 35 -0.06 12.66 -16.97
C PRO A 35 -0.28 13.32 -15.60
N GLN A 36 -1.37 14.06 -15.45
CA GLN A 36 -1.72 14.77 -14.20
C GLN A 36 -2.87 14.09 -13.45
N ALA A 37 -3.82 13.48 -14.18
CA ALA A 37 -4.96 12.81 -13.57
C ALA A 37 -4.50 11.55 -12.85
N LYS A 38 -4.89 11.39 -11.58
CA LYS A 38 -4.59 10.19 -10.80
C LYS A 38 -5.09 8.94 -11.52
N HIS A 39 -4.31 7.87 -11.48
CA HIS A 39 -4.60 6.59 -12.15
C HIS A 39 -4.63 6.66 -13.70
N SER A 40 -4.20 7.77 -14.30
CA SER A 40 -3.96 7.85 -15.75
C SER A 40 -2.52 7.43 -16.10
N HIS A 41 -2.30 7.05 -17.35
CA HIS A 41 -0.98 6.72 -17.86
C HIS A 41 -0.84 7.11 -19.32
N ILE A 42 0.41 7.28 -19.76
CA ILE A 42 0.76 7.47 -21.16
C ILE A 42 1.91 6.54 -21.56
N THR A 43 2.11 6.40 -22.87
CA THR A 43 3.40 5.99 -23.41
C THR A 43 4.20 7.25 -23.71
N ALA A 44 5.44 7.32 -23.22
CA ALA A 44 6.35 8.44 -23.45
C ALA A 44 7.66 7.93 -24.04
N ASN A 45 8.33 8.77 -24.84
CA ASN A 45 9.67 8.48 -25.32
C ASN A 45 10.70 9.18 -24.43
N ILE A 46 11.75 8.46 -24.06
CA ILE A 46 12.97 9.00 -23.46
C ILE A 46 14.11 8.58 -24.38
N ASP A 47 14.83 9.56 -24.92
CA ASP A 47 15.85 9.35 -25.95
C ASP A 47 15.30 8.50 -27.12
N GLN A 48 15.79 7.27 -27.34
CA GLN A 48 15.39 6.40 -28.46
C GLN A 48 14.41 5.28 -28.07
N PHE A 49 13.94 5.22 -26.82
CA PHE A 49 13.06 4.14 -26.35
C PHE A 49 11.77 4.65 -25.70
N SER A 50 10.75 3.79 -25.69
CA SER A 50 9.45 4.09 -25.10
C SER A 50 9.30 3.47 -23.71
N ILE A 51 8.74 4.25 -22.80
CA ILE A 51 8.34 3.82 -21.45
C ILE A 51 6.83 3.98 -21.28
N ARG A 52 6.25 3.27 -20.31
CA ARG A 52 4.93 3.63 -19.77
C ARG A 52 5.12 4.45 -18.51
N LEU A 53 4.48 5.62 -18.48
CA LEU A 53 4.48 6.52 -17.34
C LEU A 53 3.07 6.61 -16.77
N ALA A 54 2.90 6.26 -15.50
CA ALA A 54 1.62 6.34 -14.80
C ALA A 54 1.65 7.37 -13.67
N ALA A 55 0.59 8.17 -13.57
CA ALA A 55 0.36 9.13 -12.48
C ALA A 55 -0.17 8.41 -11.22
N ASP A 56 0.65 7.49 -10.72
CA ASP A 56 0.46 6.71 -9.50
C ASP A 56 1.83 6.16 -9.08
N ASN A 57 2.09 6.02 -7.77
CA ASN A 57 3.33 5.41 -7.25
C ASN A 57 3.05 4.44 -6.09
N SER A 58 1.80 3.96 -5.98
CA SER A 58 1.30 3.12 -4.90
C SER A 58 1.36 3.72 -3.49
N LEU A 59 1.91 4.93 -3.31
CA LEU A 59 1.83 5.74 -2.09
C LEU A 59 1.01 7.02 -2.35
N ASN A 60 0.50 7.65 -1.29
CA ASN A 60 -0.18 8.94 -1.38
C ASN A 60 0.83 10.10 -1.30
N LEU A 61 1.89 10.01 -2.12
CA LEU A 61 2.94 10.99 -2.23
C LEU A 61 3.03 11.47 -3.68
N PRO A 62 3.55 12.68 -3.95
CA PRO A 62 3.84 13.10 -5.33
C PRO A 62 4.78 12.10 -5.98
N GLY A 63 4.52 11.69 -7.22
CA GLY A 63 5.34 10.70 -7.88
C GLY A 63 4.63 9.93 -8.98
N TYR A 64 5.39 9.07 -9.65
CA TYR A 64 4.98 8.32 -10.82
C TYR A 64 5.50 6.88 -10.79
N THR A 65 4.90 6.02 -11.60
CA THR A 65 5.40 4.67 -11.88
C THR A 65 5.93 4.65 -13.30
N LEU A 66 7.17 4.20 -13.45
CA LEU A 66 7.84 4.01 -14.73
C LEU A 66 7.89 2.51 -15.00
N ILE A 67 7.39 2.10 -16.16
CA ILE A 67 7.58 0.75 -16.70
C ILE A 67 8.51 0.87 -17.90
N VAL A 68 9.69 0.30 -17.77
CA VAL A 68 10.85 0.55 -18.65
C VAL A 68 11.28 -0.77 -19.27
N PRO A 69 11.58 -0.84 -20.58
CA PRO A 69 12.18 -2.03 -21.18
C PRO A 69 13.44 -2.45 -20.41
N GLN A 70 13.55 -3.75 -20.10
CA GLN A 70 14.65 -4.27 -19.28
C GLN A 70 16.03 -3.97 -19.88
N THR A 71 16.14 -3.91 -21.20
CA THR A 71 17.38 -3.58 -21.93
C THR A 71 17.86 -2.16 -21.66
N GLU A 72 16.95 -1.22 -21.41
CA GLU A 72 17.25 0.20 -21.20
C GLU A 72 17.28 0.60 -19.72
N ALA A 73 16.90 -0.32 -18.83
CA ALA A 73 16.73 -0.06 -17.42
C ALA A 73 18.03 0.43 -16.75
N ALA A 74 19.18 -0.18 -17.02
CA ALA A 74 20.45 0.25 -16.41
C ALA A 74 20.87 1.67 -16.85
N THR A 75 20.67 1.99 -18.13
CA THR A 75 20.97 3.29 -18.71
C THR A 75 20.09 4.38 -18.10
N LEU A 76 18.77 4.16 -18.09
CA LEU A 76 17.83 5.15 -17.53
C LEU A 76 18.01 5.31 -16.02
N TRP A 77 18.30 4.23 -15.29
CA TRP A 77 18.59 4.30 -13.87
C TRP A 77 19.77 5.23 -13.58
N SER A 78 20.89 5.04 -14.28
CA SER A 78 22.09 5.87 -14.11
C SER A 78 21.80 7.35 -14.38
N LYS A 79 21.09 7.64 -15.48
CA LYS A 79 20.66 9.00 -15.84
C LYS A 79 19.79 9.65 -14.74
N ILE A 80 18.89 8.88 -14.12
CA ILE A 80 18.03 9.36 -13.02
C ILE A 80 18.85 9.67 -11.76
N ILE A 81 19.82 8.82 -11.41
CA ILE A 81 20.68 9.03 -10.24
C ILE A 81 21.58 10.26 -10.42
N GLU A 82 22.11 10.49 -11.61
CA GLU A 82 22.90 11.69 -11.94
C GLU A 82 22.12 13.00 -11.76
N GLN A 83 20.79 12.96 -11.86
CA GLN A 83 19.91 14.11 -11.55
C GLN A 83 19.63 14.28 -10.05
N GLY A 84 20.32 13.53 -9.18
CA GLY A 84 20.25 13.64 -7.73
C GLY A 84 19.10 12.85 -7.09
N VAL A 85 18.49 11.90 -7.81
CA VAL A 85 17.56 10.95 -7.21
C VAL A 85 18.32 9.94 -6.36
N VAL A 86 17.80 9.64 -5.18
CA VAL A 86 18.39 8.68 -4.25
C VAL A 86 17.63 7.35 -4.34
N PRO A 87 18.32 6.20 -4.48
CA PRO A 87 17.67 4.90 -4.42
C PRO A 87 16.97 4.68 -3.08
N LEU A 88 15.75 4.16 -3.14
CA LEU A 88 14.95 3.84 -1.97
C LEU A 88 14.97 2.33 -1.74
N GLY A 89 15.48 1.90 -0.58
CA GLY A 89 15.53 0.49 -0.19
C GLY A 89 14.22 -0.03 0.41
N GLU A 90 14.08 -1.35 0.48
CA GLU A 90 12.86 -2.03 0.95
C GLU A 90 12.43 -1.60 2.36
N ASN A 91 13.37 -1.33 3.27
CA ASN A 91 13.05 -0.86 4.63
C ASN A 91 12.36 0.51 4.61
N VAL A 92 12.81 1.44 3.78
CA VAL A 92 12.19 2.77 3.68
C VAL A 92 10.80 2.63 3.05
N TRP A 93 10.65 1.75 2.05
CA TRP A 93 9.35 1.44 1.45
C TRP A 93 8.37 0.89 2.50
N GLU A 94 8.84 -0.06 3.30
CA GLU A 94 8.10 -0.69 4.37
C GLU A 94 7.67 0.33 5.44
N GLN A 95 8.54 1.27 5.82
CA GLN A 95 8.19 2.37 6.71
C GLN A 95 7.08 3.26 6.12
N LEU A 96 7.22 3.67 4.86
CA LEU A 96 6.25 4.57 4.20
C LEU A 96 4.88 3.92 4.04
N ARG A 97 4.83 2.64 3.63
CA ARG A 97 3.58 1.93 3.41
C ARG A 97 2.88 1.63 4.74
N ILE A 98 3.60 1.24 5.80
CA ILE A 98 3.03 1.07 7.15
C ILE A 98 2.52 2.41 7.69
N HIS A 99 3.31 3.48 7.57
CA HIS A 99 2.91 4.81 8.03
C HIS A 99 1.60 5.28 7.40
N GLN A 100 1.38 4.98 6.11
CA GLN A 100 0.12 5.31 5.44
C GLN A 100 -0.99 4.30 5.71
N GLY A 101 -0.74 3.16 6.35
CA GLY A 101 -1.75 2.12 6.56
C GLY A 101 -1.96 1.20 5.36
N ARG A 102 -0.99 1.07 4.46
CA ARG A 102 -1.14 0.29 3.22
C ARG A 102 -0.88 -1.20 3.48
N PRO A 103 -1.88 -2.07 3.30
CA PRO A 103 -1.72 -3.49 3.48
C PRO A 103 -0.90 -4.10 2.33
N ALA A 104 -0.12 -5.14 2.62
CA ALA A 104 0.69 -5.85 1.64
C ALA A 104 0.30 -7.33 1.50
N PRO A 105 0.47 -7.95 0.30
CA PRO A 105 0.38 -9.39 0.11
C PRO A 105 1.24 -10.16 1.11
N SER A 106 0.73 -11.31 1.58
CA SER A 106 1.41 -12.18 2.55
C SER A 106 1.65 -11.56 3.93
N LYS A 107 1.12 -10.37 4.19
CA LYS A 107 1.13 -9.70 5.51
C LYS A 107 -0.29 -9.45 5.97
N GLU A 108 -0.87 -8.33 5.55
CA GLU A 108 -2.25 -7.98 5.84
C GLU A 108 -3.24 -8.62 4.84
N LEU A 109 -2.78 -8.90 3.62
CA LEU A 109 -3.61 -9.51 2.58
C LEU A 109 -3.29 -11.00 2.48
N THR A 110 -3.95 -11.77 3.35
CA THR A 110 -3.92 -13.24 3.38
C THR A 110 -5.34 -13.79 3.16
N GLU A 111 -5.49 -15.11 3.18
CA GLU A 111 -6.80 -15.76 3.13
C GLU A 111 -7.59 -15.62 4.45
N ASP A 112 -6.96 -15.12 5.51
CA ASP A 112 -7.58 -14.97 6.84
C ASP A 112 -8.47 -13.73 6.95
N TYR A 113 -8.32 -12.76 6.03
CA TYR A 113 -8.93 -11.45 6.11
C TYR A 113 -9.66 -11.09 4.81
N ASN A 114 -10.86 -10.53 4.94
CA ASN A 114 -11.57 -10.01 3.77
C ASN A 114 -11.21 -8.53 3.48
N PRO A 115 -11.44 -8.03 2.26
CA PRO A 115 -11.12 -6.65 1.87
C PRO A 115 -11.72 -5.56 2.78
N LEU A 116 -12.90 -5.79 3.37
CA LEU A 116 -13.54 -4.80 4.25
C LEU A 116 -12.87 -4.73 5.62
N GLU A 117 -12.45 -5.88 6.15
CA GLU A 117 -11.60 -5.95 7.36
C GLU A 117 -10.25 -5.27 7.11
N ALA A 118 -9.68 -5.44 5.93
CA ALA A 118 -8.42 -4.79 5.50
C ALA A 118 -8.57 -3.28 5.22
N GLY A 119 -9.75 -2.69 5.42
CA GLY A 119 -10.01 -1.26 5.20
C GLY A 119 -10.01 -0.82 3.73
N LEU A 120 -10.19 -1.76 2.78
CA LEU A 120 -10.13 -1.53 1.33
C LEU A 120 -11.50 -1.20 0.72
N TRP A 121 -12.38 -0.54 1.47
CA TRP A 121 -13.76 -0.24 1.06
C TRP A 121 -13.85 0.46 -0.30
N GLN A 122 -13.01 1.48 -0.52
CA GLN A 122 -12.95 2.23 -1.78
C GLN A 122 -12.30 1.45 -2.94
N LYS A 123 -11.84 0.21 -2.72
CA LYS A 123 -11.27 -0.67 -3.75
C LYS A 123 -12.23 -1.79 -4.14
N VAL A 124 -13.37 -1.88 -3.48
CA VAL A 124 -14.47 -2.78 -3.80
C VAL A 124 -15.59 -1.97 -4.42
N SER A 125 -16.13 -2.45 -5.53
CA SER A 125 -17.35 -1.89 -6.11
C SER A 125 -18.53 -2.74 -5.66
N PHE A 126 -19.55 -2.08 -5.14
CA PHE A 126 -20.79 -2.68 -4.67
C PHE A 126 -21.88 -2.69 -5.75
N ASP A 127 -21.64 -1.94 -6.82
CA ASP A 127 -22.57 -1.63 -7.91
C ASP A 127 -22.15 -2.21 -9.28
N LYS A 128 -20.90 -2.65 -9.44
CA LYS A 128 -20.49 -3.36 -10.67
C LYS A 128 -21.12 -4.74 -10.73
N GLY A 129 -21.27 -5.25 -11.95
CA GLY A 129 -21.79 -6.59 -12.21
C GLY A 129 -20.97 -7.72 -11.55
N CYS A 130 -21.44 -8.95 -11.71
CA CYS A 130 -20.97 -10.12 -10.97
C CYS A 130 -19.44 -10.28 -10.94
N TYR A 131 -18.87 -10.33 -9.73
CA TYR A 131 -17.48 -10.73 -9.49
C TYR A 131 -17.40 -11.72 -8.33
N ILE A 132 -16.32 -12.50 -8.30
CA ILE A 132 -16.09 -13.53 -7.27
C ILE A 132 -16.06 -12.89 -5.88
N GLY A 133 -16.88 -13.41 -4.97
CA GLY A 133 -16.97 -12.94 -3.57
C GLY A 133 -17.92 -11.76 -3.34
N GLN A 134 -18.59 -11.23 -4.38
CA GLN A 134 -19.50 -10.08 -4.25
C GLN A 134 -20.62 -10.31 -3.23
N GLU A 135 -21.26 -11.48 -3.24
CA GLU A 135 -22.36 -11.79 -2.30
C GLU A 135 -21.90 -11.72 -0.83
N THR A 136 -20.72 -12.25 -0.54
CA THR A 136 -20.12 -12.23 0.80
C THR A 136 -19.85 -10.80 1.25
N ILE A 137 -19.26 -9.98 0.36
CA ILE A 137 -18.93 -8.58 0.66
C ILE A 137 -20.19 -7.73 0.82
N ALA A 138 -21.19 -7.90 -0.06
CA ALA A 138 -22.47 -7.21 0.04
C ALA A 138 -23.16 -7.54 1.37
N ARG A 139 -23.21 -8.81 1.76
CA ARG A 139 -23.77 -9.24 3.05
C ARG A 139 -23.06 -8.59 4.24
N LEU A 140 -21.72 -8.54 4.22
CA LEU A 140 -20.95 -7.88 5.28
C LEU A 140 -21.27 -6.39 5.38
N ASN A 141 -21.46 -5.70 4.26
CA ASN A 141 -21.87 -4.30 4.23
C ASN A 141 -23.29 -4.12 4.81
N THR A 142 -24.28 -4.84 4.27
CA THR A 142 -25.70 -4.72 4.65
C THR A 142 -25.94 -4.96 6.13
N TYR A 143 -25.33 -5.99 6.71
CA TYR A 143 -25.56 -6.38 8.10
C TYR A 143 -24.56 -5.79 9.09
N LYS A 144 -23.71 -4.85 8.64
CA LYS A 144 -22.62 -4.29 9.45
C LYS A 144 -21.76 -5.39 10.12
N GLY A 145 -21.44 -6.42 9.35
CA GLY A 145 -20.93 -7.70 9.85
C GLY A 145 -19.41 -7.79 10.05
N VAL A 146 -18.67 -6.68 9.95
CA VAL A 146 -17.20 -6.68 10.05
C VAL A 146 -16.81 -6.81 11.52
N LYS A 147 -16.10 -7.90 11.86
CA LYS A 147 -15.77 -8.26 13.26
C LYS A 147 -14.38 -7.80 13.70
N GLN A 148 -13.52 -7.45 12.76
CA GLN A 148 -12.18 -6.92 13.00
C GLN A 148 -11.80 -5.93 11.91
N ARG A 149 -10.87 -5.02 12.20
CA ARG A 149 -10.40 -4.00 11.27
C ARG A 149 -8.89 -3.90 11.35
N LEU A 150 -8.27 -3.68 10.21
CA LEU A 150 -6.86 -3.32 10.12
C LEU A 150 -6.68 -1.87 10.60
N TRP A 151 -5.68 -1.65 11.45
CA TRP A 151 -5.30 -0.34 11.97
C TRP A 151 -3.78 -0.16 11.91
N GLY A 152 -3.34 1.09 12.03
CA GLY A 152 -1.96 1.38 12.41
C GLY A 152 -1.77 1.23 13.91
N VAL A 153 -0.54 0.94 14.33
CA VAL A 153 -0.16 0.84 15.75
C VAL A 153 1.17 1.54 15.96
N LYS A 154 1.27 2.39 16.98
CA LYS A 154 2.56 2.85 17.54
C LYS A 154 2.96 1.90 18.65
N LEU A 155 4.22 1.46 18.67
CA LEU A 155 4.71 0.48 19.66
C LEU A 155 5.91 1.02 20.45
N THR A 156 6.01 0.65 21.72
CA THR A 156 7.19 0.97 22.55
C THR A 156 8.43 0.16 22.17
N ALA A 157 8.27 -1.02 21.58
CA ALA A 157 9.36 -1.88 21.12
C ALA A 157 9.01 -2.61 19.81
N LEU A 158 10.02 -3.16 19.13
CA LEU A 158 9.82 -4.05 18.01
C LEU A 158 9.28 -5.39 18.47
N VAL A 159 8.28 -5.89 17.74
CA VAL A 159 7.62 -7.16 18.03
C VAL A 159 7.43 -7.92 16.72
N ALA A 160 7.59 -9.24 16.78
CA ALA A 160 7.44 -10.08 15.58
C ALA A 160 5.99 -10.03 15.05
N PRO A 161 5.80 -9.91 13.72
CA PRO A 161 4.51 -10.19 13.10
C PRO A 161 3.95 -11.55 13.51
N GLY A 162 2.63 -11.64 13.65
CA GLY A 162 1.92 -12.79 14.20
C GLY A 162 1.72 -12.74 15.72
N THR A 163 2.40 -11.83 16.42
CA THR A 163 2.22 -11.69 17.88
C THR A 163 0.78 -11.28 18.21
N PRO A 164 0.10 -11.98 19.14
CA PRO A 164 -1.24 -11.61 19.58
C PRO A 164 -1.30 -10.18 20.15
N VAL A 165 -2.36 -9.46 19.81
CA VAL A 165 -2.72 -8.21 20.49
C VAL A 165 -3.68 -8.56 21.61
N THR A 166 -3.39 -8.11 22.83
CA THR A 166 -4.18 -8.36 24.05
C THR A 166 -4.68 -7.06 24.67
N LEU A 167 -5.82 -7.17 25.35
CA LEU A 167 -6.40 -6.14 26.20
C LEU A 167 -6.93 -6.83 27.46
N ASN A 168 -6.42 -6.47 28.63
CA ASN A 168 -6.75 -7.12 29.91
C ASN A 168 -6.62 -8.66 29.81
N ASP A 169 -5.45 -9.15 29.38
CA ASP A 169 -5.13 -10.57 29.15
C ASP A 169 -5.98 -11.31 28.10
N SER A 170 -6.92 -10.62 27.44
CA SER A 170 -7.78 -11.22 26.41
C SER A 170 -7.24 -10.93 25.02
N LYS A 171 -7.14 -11.95 24.16
CA LYS A 171 -6.75 -11.77 22.75
C LYS A 171 -7.82 -10.98 21.99
N VAL A 172 -7.45 -9.81 21.49
CA VAL A 172 -8.31 -8.89 20.74
C VAL A 172 -7.87 -8.69 19.29
N GLY A 173 -6.71 -9.24 18.90
CA GLY A 173 -6.18 -9.01 17.57
C GLY A 173 -4.88 -9.76 17.28
N ALA A 174 -4.23 -9.37 16.19
CA ALA A 174 -2.91 -9.84 15.79
C ALA A 174 -2.13 -8.75 15.06
N LEU A 175 -0.85 -8.58 15.40
CA LEU A 175 0.10 -7.73 14.71
C LEU A 175 0.49 -8.39 13.38
N THR A 176 0.46 -7.67 12.26
CA THR A 176 0.78 -8.21 10.93
C THR A 176 2.05 -7.61 10.33
N SER A 177 2.42 -6.40 10.78
CA SER A 177 3.65 -5.72 10.38
C SER A 177 4.22 -4.92 11.54
N CYS A 178 5.55 -4.83 11.62
CA CYS A 178 6.25 -4.01 12.61
C CYS A 178 7.60 -3.55 12.04
N ILE A 179 7.92 -2.27 12.19
CA ILE A 179 9.18 -1.69 11.74
C ILE A 179 9.61 -0.52 12.61
N ALA A 180 10.93 -0.34 12.78
CA ALA A 180 11.49 0.81 13.44
C ALA A 180 11.56 1.99 12.46
N THR A 181 11.20 3.17 12.94
CA THR A 181 11.30 4.43 12.20
C THR A 181 12.06 5.46 13.04
N PRO A 182 12.56 6.56 12.44
CA PRO A 182 13.16 7.66 13.21
C PRO A 182 12.22 8.28 14.25
N ALA A 183 10.90 8.13 14.10
CA ALA A 183 9.88 8.67 15.00
C ALA A 183 9.36 7.65 16.03
N GLY A 184 9.92 6.43 16.07
CA GLY A 184 9.46 5.32 16.91
C GLY A 184 9.02 4.11 16.09
N ASN A 185 8.59 3.04 16.78
CA ASN A 185 8.17 1.80 16.13
C ASN A 185 6.72 1.91 15.65
N LEU A 186 6.48 1.48 14.42
CA LEU A 186 5.16 1.46 13.80
C LEU A 186 4.82 0.05 13.33
N GLY A 187 3.53 -0.25 13.30
CA GLY A 187 3.03 -1.52 12.80
C GLY A 187 1.64 -1.40 12.21
N LEU A 188 1.17 -2.51 11.66
CA LEU A 188 -0.23 -2.73 11.31
C LEU A 188 -0.75 -3.93 12.09
N ALA A 189 -2.01 -3.86 12.52
CA ALA A 189 -2.64 -4.93 13.27
C ALA A 189 -4.14 -5.03 12.98
N TYR A 190 -4.66 -6.25 12.97
CA TYR A 190 -6.10 -6.48 13.01
C TYR A 190 -6.60 -6.43 14.43
N ILE A 191 -7.61 -5.60 14.69
CA ILE A 191 -8.23 -5.40 16.00
C ILE A 191 -9.73 -5.68 15.90
N ARG A 192 -10.27 -6.46 16.85
CA ARG A 192 -11.71 -6.74 16.93
C ARG A 192 -12.50 -5.44 17.11
N THR A 193 -13.58 -5.29 16.36
CA THR A 193 -14.40 -4.06 16.36
C THR A 193 -15.06 -3.77 17.71
N LYS A 194 -15.31 -4.80 18.54
CA LYS A 194 -15.97 -4.66 19.84
C LYS A 194 -15.10 -4.03 20.94
N VAL A 195 -13.79 -3.94 20.76
CA VAL A 195 -12.88 -3.48 21.82
C VAL A 195 -12.43 -2.03 21.66
N GLY A 196 -12.77 -1.39 20.53
CA GLY A 196 -12.41 -0.01 20.22
C GLY A 196 -11.73 0.15 18.87
N GLY A 197 -11.13 1.31 18.67
CA GLY A 197 -10.41 1.71 17.45
C GLY A 197 -9.27 2.66 17.80
N GLU A 198 -9.15 3.77 17.06
CA GLU A 198 -8.16 4.82 17.34
C GLU A 198 -8.12 5.25 18.82
N GLY A 199 -6.91 5.43 19.34
CA GLY A 199 -6.63 5.79 20.74
C GLY A 199 -6.67 4.61 21.72
N LEU A 200 -7.10 3.41 21.29
CA LEU A 200 -7.09 2.22 22.13
C LEU A 200 -5.64 1.84 22.49
N LYS A 201 -5.38 1.66 23.79
CA LYS A 201 -4.13 1.10 24.29
C LYS A 201 -4.25 -0.41 24.42
N VAL A 202 -3.23 -1.12 23.97
CA VAL A 202 -3.18 -2.59 23.91
C VAL A 202 -1.79 -3.08 24.29
N GLU A 203 -1.70 -4.36 24.61
CA GLU A 203 -0.43 -5.07 24.82
C GLU A 203 -0.16 -5.97 23.61
N ILE A 204 1.11 -6.06 23.19
CA ILE A 204 1.54 -6.87 22.05
C ILE A 204 2.85 -7.57 22.44
N GLY A 205 2.73 -8.76 23.01
CA GLY A 205 3.88 -9.46 23.60
C GLY A 205 4.44 -8.67 24.78
N GLN A 206 5.68 -8.18 24.66
CA GLN A 206 6.35 -7.38 25.70
C GLN A 206 6.20 -5.85 25.46
N ALA A 207 5.55 -5.43 24.37
CA ALA A 207 5.39 -4.03 24.02
C ALA A 207 3.99 -3.51 24.37
N GLU A 208 3.91 -2.22 24.67
CA GLU A 208 2.65 -1.47 24.69
C GLU A 208 2.41 -0.88 23.30
N GLY A 209 1.14 -0.88 22.89
CA GLY A 209 0.68 -0.37 21.60
C GLY A 209 -0.44 0.66 21.75
N GLU A 210 -0.43 1.69 20.91
CA GLU A 210 -1.55 2.61 20.73
C GLU A 210 -2.08 2.50 19.29
N ILE A 211 -3.36 2.20 19.15
CA ILE A 211 -4.04 2.11 17.85
C ILE A 211 -4.21 3.51 17.26
N ILE A 212 -3.85 3.69 15.99
CA ILE A 212 -3.95 4.96 15.27
C ILE A 212 -4.73 4.78 13.97
N ALA A 213 -5.36 5.85 13.47
CA ALA A 213 -6.04 5.87 12.18
C ALA A 213 -5.08 6.33 11.05
N PRO A 214 -4.58 5.42 10.20
CA PRO A 214 -3.70 5.80 9.11
C PRO A 214 -4.51 6.29 7.89
N SER A 215 -3.92 7.18 7.09
CA SER A 215 -4.62 7.92 6.03
C SER A 215 -5.18 7.08 4.88
N PHE A 216 -4.65 5.86 4.65
CA PHE A 216 -5.08 5.01 3.54
C PHE A 216 -6.31 4.15 3.86
N LEU A 217 -6.46 3.76 5.13
CA LEU A 217 -7.52 2.83 5.53
C LEU A 217 -8.83 3.59 5.72
N ASN A 218 -9.92 2.98 5.26
CA ASN A 218 -11.27 3.46 5.50
C ASN A 218 -12.05 2.36 6.24
N HIS A 219 -12.91 2.73 7.18
CA HIS A 219 -13.74 1.78 7.94
C HIS A 219 -15.24 2.10 7.88
N GLU A 220 -15.64 3.01 7.01
CA GLU A 220 -17.01 3.44 6.83
C GLU A 220 -17.76 2.48 5.93
N TYR A 221 -18.97 2.13 6.35
CA TYR A 221 -19.91 1.37 5.54
C TYR A 221 -20.43 2.24 4.41
N VAL A 222 -20.57 1.66 3.22
CA VAL A 222 -21.17 2.34 2.07
C VAL A 222 -22.68 2.21 2.19
N ASN A 223 -23.39 3.33 2.11
CA ASN A 223 -24.86 3.38 2.08
C ASN A 223 -25.41 3.00 0.70
#